data_AF-A0A094KMJ9-F1
#
_entry.id   AF-A0A094KMJ9-F1
#
_cell.length_a   1.000
_cell.length_b   1.000
_cell.length_c   1.000
_cell.angle_alpha   90.00
_cell.angle_beta   90.00
_cell.angle_gamma   90.00
#
_symmetry.space_group_name_H-M   'P 1'
#
loop_
_entity.id
_entity.type
_entity.pdbx_description
1 polymer ?
#
loop_
_entity_poly.entity_id
_entity_poly.type
_entity_poly.pdbx_seq_one_letter_code
_entity_poly.pdbx_strand_id
1 'polypeptide(L)' 'VSKCSEEIKNYIEERSGEDPLVKGIPEEQNPFKEKGGCVIA' A
#
# COMPACT_ATOMS: atom_id res chain seq x y z
N VAL A 1 1.97 -23.59 -14.11
CA VAL A 1 2.27 -22.34 -13.35
C VAL A 1 3.60 -22.56 -12.64
N SER A 2 4.53 -21.59 -12.64
CA SER A 2 5.91 -21.79 -12.17
C SER A 2 6.05 -21.53 -10.67
N LYS A 3 7.04 -22.17 -10.03
CA LYS A 3 7.34 -22.03 -8.58
C LYS A 3 7.54 -20.57 -8.14
N CYS A 4 8.13 -19.76 -9.00
CA CYS A 4 8.34 -18.33 -8.76
C CYS A 4 7.01 -17.57 -8.59
N SER A 5 5.98 -17.91 -9.38
CA SER A 5 4.67 -17.27 -9.26
C SER A 5 3.99 -17.55 -7.93
N GLU A 6 4.20 -18.75 -7.36
CA GLU A 6 3.65 -19.13 -6.06
C GLU A 6 4.37 -18.42 -4.91
N GLU A 7 5.69 -18.31 -4.98
CA GLU A 7 6.49 -17.56 -4.00
C GLU A 7 6.11 -16.07 -3.97
N ILE A 8 5.90 -15.46 -5.14
CA ILE A 8 5.43 -14.07 -5.24
C ILE A 8 4.03 -13.92 -4.65
N LYS A 9 3.12 -14.85 -4.95
CA LYS A 9 1.75 -14.81 -4.42
C LYS A 9 1.73 -14.86 -2.89
N ASN A 10 2.44 -15.81 -2.30
CA ASN A 10 2.49 -15.99 -0.84
C ASN A 10 3.06 -14.74 -0.16
N TYR A 11 4.13 -14.17 -0.71
CA TYR A 11 4.74 -12.94 -0.20
C TYR A 11 3.80 -11.72 -0.22
N ILE A 12 2.96 -11.61 -1.26
CA ILE A 12 1.95 -10.56 -1.35
C ILE A 12 0.84 -10.81 -0.31
N GLU A 13 0.30 -12.02 -0.26
CA GLU A 13 -0.80 -12.37 0.63
C GLU A 13 -0.44 -12.14 2.11
N GLU A 14 0.77 -12.56 2.53
CA GLU A 14 1.27 -12.40 3.91
C GLU A 14 1.34 -10.95 4.38
N ARG A 15 1.50 -9.99 3.48
CA ARG A 15 1.81 -8.58 3.84
C ARG A 15 0.76 -7.57 3.37
N SER A 16 -0.14 -7.99 2.48
CA SER A 16 -1.25 -7.17 2.00
C SER A 16 -2.16 -6.64 3.11
N GLY A 17 -2.30 -7.37 4.24
CA GLY A 17 -3.11 -6.95 5.38
C GLY A 17 -2.54 -5.77 6.19
N GLU A 18 -1.27 -5.46 5.99
CA GLU A 18 -0.58 -4.33 6.63
C GLU A 18 -0.27 -3.20 5.64
N ASP A 19 -0.52 -3.41 4.35
CA ASP A 19 -0.25 -2.42 3.32
C ASP A 19 -1.20 -1.20 3.47
N PRO A 20 -0.65 0.00 3.78
CA PRO A 20 -1.44 1.21 3.97
C PRO A 20 -2.29 1.61 2.76
N LEU A 21 -1.87 1.23 1.55
CA LEU A 21 -2.55 1.57 0.31
C LEU A 21 -3.68 0.57 0.00
N VAL A 22 -3.60 -0.65 0.52
CA VAL A 22 -4.64 -1.67 0.36
C VAL A 22 -5.70 -1.54 1.46
N LYS A 23 -5.27 -1.48 2.73
CA LYS A 23 -6.17 -1.45 3.89
C LYS A 23 -6.65 -0.03 4.24
N GLY A 24 -5.90 0.99 3.82
CA GLY A 24 -6.07 2.35 4.30
C GLY A 24 -5.45 2.54 5.69
N ILE A 25 -5.07 3.78 5.99
CA ILE A 25 -4.59 4.19 7.32
C ILE A 25 -5.40 5.39 7.81
N PRO A 26 -5.55 5.57 9.14
CA PRO A 26 -6.18 6.76 9.71
C PRO A 26 -5.49 8.03 9.20
N GLU A 27 -6.26 9.11 9.02
CA GLU A 27 -5.71 10.36 8.49
C GLU A 27 -4.57 10.91 9.36
N GLU A 28 -4.65 10.76 10.68
CA GLU A 28 -3.60 11.20 11.62
C GLU A 28 -2.27 10.46 11.44
N GLN A 29 -2.31 9.24 10.91
CA GLN A 29 -1.13 8.43 10.60
C GLN A 29 -0.63 8.66 9.19
N ASN A 30 -1.40 9.35 8.33
CA ASN A 30 -1.02 9.63 6.96
C ASN A 30 0.00 10.78 6.91
N PRO A 31 1.27 10.54 6.58
CA PRO A 31 2.29 11.59 6.51
C PRO A 31 2.06 12.60 5.37
N PHE A 32 1.07 12.35 4.50
CA PHE A 32 0.68 13.22 3.40
C PHE A 32 -0.59 14.03 3.67
N LYS A 33 -1.20 13.91 4.86
CA LYS A 33 -2.47 14.59 5.21
C LYS A 33 -2.44 16.10 4.92
N GLU A 34 -1.37 16.79 5.32
CA GLU A 34 -1.25 18.25 5.16
C GLU A 34 -0.58 18.69 3.86
N LYS A 35 -0.15 17.75 3.01
CA LYS A 35 0.39 18.12 1.70
C LYS A 35 -0.78 18.52 0.82
N GLY A 36 -1.07 19.82 0.79
CA GLY A 36 -2.06 20.42 -0.09
C GLY A 36 -1.92 19.87 -1.52
N GLY A 37 -3.06 19.70 -2.19
CA GLY A 37 -3.12 19.09 -3.52
C GLY A 37 -2.14 19.73 -4.51
N CYS A 38 -1.76 18.97 -5.54
CA CYS A 38 -0.90 19.47 -6.60
C CYS A 38 -1.56 20.69 -7.27
N VAL A 39 -0.99 21.88 -7.05
CA VAL A 39 -1.43 23.11 -7.71
C VAL A 39 -0.68 23.20 -9.04
N ILE A 40 -1.41 23.07 -10.13
CA ILE A 40 -0.90 23.41 -11.46
C ILE A 40 -1.19 24.90 -11.63
N ALA A 41 -0.21 25.74 -11.33
CA ALA A 41 -0.24 27.18 -11.58
C ALA A 41 0.32 27.50 -12.97
#